data_AF-A0A445CB41-F1
#
_entry.id   AF-A0A445CB41-F1
#
_cell.length_a   1.000
_cell.length_b   1.000
_cell.length_c   1.000
_cell.angle_alpha   90.00
_cell.angle_beta   90.00
_cell.angle_gamma   90.00
#
_symmetry.space_group_name_H-M   'P 1'
#
loop_
_entity.id
_entity.type
_entity.pdbx_description
1 polymer ?
#
loop_
_entity_poly.entity_id
_entity_poly.type
_entity_poly.pdbx_seq_one_letter_code
_entity_poly.pdbx_strand_id
1 'polypeptide(L)'
;MEVFYYMVFGVLAAVVAALELSKSNKDRINTSSAFNSFKNNYLIRGFDQQWLSLTFSKAIFLGNGLVAIVSGLFGNVLVDTLSLGPVAPFDAASCFLAIGMAIILSTWTENFGDPSENKDLLTQFRGAAVAIASDEKIALLGAIQSLFEGSMYTFVFLWTPALSPNDEEIPHGFIFATFMLSSMLGSSLASRLMARASLRVEGYMQIVFAVSAASLILPILTTFVVSPTKEKGGGISFSGSIQLLGFCTFESCVGIFWPSIMKMRSQYIPEEARSTIMNFFRIPLNIFVCVVLYNVDAFPITVMFGMCSIFLMVACILQRRLMVIAEKPKAGEWQMKERDTESEPLNI
;
A
#
# COMPACT_ATOMS: atom_id res chain seq x y z
N MET A 1 -10.17 -29.26 -1.46
CA MET A 1 -9.71 -28.31 -2.49
C MET A 1 -10.25 -26.93 -2.19
N GLU A 2 -11.54 -26.67 -2.41
CA GLU A 2 -12.19 -25.41 -1.98
C GLU A 2 -12.13 -25.19 -0.45
N VAL A 3 -12.17 -26.29 0.33
CA VAL A 3 -12.09 -26.26 1.80
C VAL A 3 -10.85 -25.53 2.32
N PHE A 4 -9.71 -25.59 1.61
CA PHE A 4 -8.50 -24.87 2.04
C PHE A 4 -8.67 -23.36 1.87
N TYR A 5 -9.16 -22.92 0.71
CA TYR A 5 -9.47 -21.52 0.46
C TYR A 5 -10.50 -20.99 1.48
N TYR A 6 -11.61 -21.71 1.68
CA TYR A 6 -12.62 -21.34 2.67
C TYR A 6 -12.09 -21.33 4.10
N MET A 7 -11.17 -22.24 4.45
CA MET A 7 -10.51 -22.24 5.75
C MET A 7 -9.60 -21.02 5.93
N VAL A 8 -8.71 -20.75 4.96
CA VAL A 8 -7.79 -19.59 5.03
C VAL A 8 -8.60 -18.30 5.10
N PHE A 9 -9.58 -18.13 4.21
CA PHE A 9 -10.47 -16.99 4.21
C PHE A 9 -11.26 -16.87 5.52
N GLY A 10 -11.85 -17.96 6.00
CA GLY A 10 -12.63 -17.99 7.25
C GLY A 10 -11.81 -17.61 8.48
N VAL A 11 -10.58 -18.14 8.58
CA VAL A 11 -9.64 -17.79 9.67
C VAL A 11 -9.25 -16.32 9.57
N LEU A 12 -8.84 -15.84 8.39
CA LEU A 12 -8.50 -14.42 8.20
C LEU A 12 -9.69 -13.51 8.52
N ALA A 13 -10.90 -13.91 8.13
CA ALA A 13 -12.11 -13.12 8.33
C ALA A 13 -12.46 -13.04 9.82
N ALA A 14 -12.37 -14.15 10.54
CA ALA A 14 -12.57 -14.20 11.97
C ALA A 14 -11.54 -13.34 12.72
N VAL A 15 -10.26 -13.40 12.32
CA VAL A 15 -9.19 -12.59 12.92
C VAL A 15 -9.42 -11.10 12.65
N VAL A 16 -9.73 -10.71 11.41
CA VAL A 16 -10.04 -9.32 11.07
C VAL A 16 -11.26 -8.83 11.85
N ALA A 17 -12.36 -9.60 11.88
CA ALA A 17 -13.55 -9.26 12.64
C ALA A 17 -13.26 -9.07 14.14
N ALA A 18 -12.50 -9.98 14.75
CA ALA A 18 -12.10 -9.87 16.15
C ALA A 18 -11.22 -8.63 16.41
N LEU A 19 -10.27 -8.34 15.51
CA LEU A 19 -9.39 -7.17 15.64
C LEU A 19 -10.14 -5.85 15.46
N GLU A 20 -11.13 -5.80 14.57
CA GLU A 20 -11.97 -4.62 14.35
C GLU A 20 -12.94 -4.38 15.51
N LEU A 21 -13.62 -5.43 15.99
CA LEU A 21 -14.49 -5.34 17.17
C LEU A 21 -13.73 -4.94 18.44
N SER A 22 -12.42 -5.24 18.47
CA SER A 22 -11.52 -4.86 19.56
C SER A 22 -10.99 -3.42 19.48
N LYS A 23 -11.20 -2.66 18.39
CA LYS A 23 -10.71 -1.27 18.30
C LYS A 23 -11.53 -0.35 19.20
N SER A 24 -10.85 0.43 20.04
CA SER A 24 -11.48 1.49 20.84
C SER A 24 -11.59 2.78 20.00
N ASN A 25 -12.52 3.69 20.34
CA ASN A 25 -12.76 4.95 19.61
C ASN A 25 -11.50 5.82 19.43
N LYS A 26 -10.48 5.61 20.27
CA LYS A 26 -9.19 6.32 20.22
C LYS A 26 -8.27 5.86 19.07
N ASP A 27 -8.42 4.62 18.60
CA ASP A 27 -7.58 4.04 17.53
C ASP A 27 -8.03 4.45 16.11
N ARG A 28 -9.22 5.05 15.99
CA ARG A 28 -9.84 5.42 14.71
C ARG A 28 -9.32 6.72 14.10
N ILE A 29 -8.53 7.49 14.84
CA ILE A 29 -8.14 8.86 14.46
C ILE A 29 -6.61 8.97 14.45
N ASN A 30 -5.99 8.51 13.36
CA ASN A 30 -4.65 8.96 12.98
C ASN A 30 -4.80 9.83 11.72
N THR A 31 -4.89 11.14 11.93
CA THR A 31 -5.00 12.14 10.87
C THR A 31 -3.66 12.31 10.12
N SER A 32 -3.65 11.99 8.83
CA SER A 32 -2.56 12.26 7.88
C SER A 32 -2.48 13.76 7.56
N SER A 33 -1.32 14.33 7.22
CA SER A 33 -1.22 15.76 6.86
C SER A 33 -1.98 16.15 5.57
N ALA A 34 -2.41 15.21 4.72
CA ALA A 34 -3.40 15.50 3.66
C ALA A 34 -4.71 16.07 4.24
N PHE A 35 -5.00 15.77 5.51
CA PHE A 35 -6.04 16.36 6.33
C PHE A 35 -5.86 17.86 6.54
N ASN A 36 -4.62 18.39 6.63
CA ASN A 36 -4.38 19.83 6.85
C ASN A 36 -4.51 20.65 5.56
N SER A 37 -4.05 20.12 4.44
CA SER A 37 -4.25 20.77 3.14
C SER A 37 -5.71 20.72 2.67
N PHE A 38 -6.45 19.63 2.95
CA PHE A 38 -7.90 19.56 2.69
C PHE A 38 -8.73 20.32 3.75
N LYS A 39 -8.22 20.48 4.97
CA LYS A 39 -8.81 21.30 6.06
C LYS A 39 -9.03 22.74 5.64
N ASN A 40 -8.14 23.34 4.85
CA ASN A 40 -8.34 24.70 4.34
C ASN A 40 -9.52 24.80 3.36
N ASN A 41 -9.82 23.75 2.60
CA ASN A 41 -10.98 23.74 1.68
C ASN A 41 -12.29 23.35 2.41
N TYR A 42 -12.22 22.49 3.45
CA TYR A 42 -13.37 22.10 4.26
C TYR A 42 -13.84 23.16 5.27
N LEU A 43 -12.93 24.00 5.77
CA LEU A 43 -13.25 25.17 6.60
C LEU A 43 -14.13 26.19 5.85
N ILE A 44 -13.99 26.29 4.53
CA ILE A 44 -14.83 27.17 3.69
C ILE A 44 -16.29 26.66 3.63
N ARG A 45 -16.53 25.35 3.83
CA ARG A 45 -17.87 24.74 3.83
C ARG A 45 -18.48 24.52 5.22
N GLY A 46 -17.79 24.92 6.29
CA GLY A 46 -18.35 24.91 7.66
C GLY A 46 -18.50 23.54 8.35
N PHE A 47 -17.85 22.49 7.85
CA PHE A 47 -17.92 21.16 8.46
C PHE A 47 -16.91 20.98 9.61
N ASP A 48 -17.34 20.32 10.68
CA ASP A 48 -16.53 20.09 11.89
C ASP A 48 -15.35 19.14 11.59
N GLN A 49 -14.16 19.52 12.09
CA GLN A 49 -12.86 18.89 11.87
C GLN A 49 -12.84 17.37 12.13
N GLN A 50 -13.69 16.86 13.02
CA GLN A 50 -13.81 15.43 13.30
C GLN A 50 -14.44 14.62 12.15
N TRP A 51 -15.26 15.24 11.30
CA TRP A 51 -15.98 14.54 10.23
C TRP A 51 -15.06 14.12 9.10
N LEU A 52 -14.02 14.90 8.84
CA LEU A 52 -13.10 14.62 7.75
C LEU A 52 -12.19 13.42 8.04
N SER A 53 -11.65 13.33 9.25
CA SER A 53 -10.82 12.19 9.68
C SER A 53 -11.64 10.91 9.77
N LEU A 54 -12.88 11.03 10.26
CA LEU A 54 -13.85 9.96 10.28
C LEU A 54 -14.23 9.50 8.86
N THR A 55 -14.40 10.44 7.92
CA THR A 55 -14.76 10.12 6.53
C THR A 55 -13.62 9.40 5.82
N PHE A 56 -12.37 9.86 5.93
CA PHE A 56 -11.22 9.16 5.36
C PHE A 56 -11.00 7.79 5.98
N SER A 57 -11.14 7.67 7.30
CA SER A 57 -11.05 6.40 8.03
C SER A 57 -12.14 5.41 7.55
N LYS A 58 -13.38 5.88 7.41
CA LYS A 58 -14.49 5.10 6.84
C LYS A 58 -14.27 4.76 5.36
N ALA A 59 -13.76 5.68 4.54
CA ALA A 59 -13.53 5.46 3.12
C ALA A 59 -12.42 4.42 2.86
N ILE A 60 -11.33 4.45 3.63
CA ILE A 60 -10.27 3.46 3.53
C ILE A 60 -10.76 2.09 4.03
N PHE A 61 -11.46 2.04 5.17
CA PHE A 61 -11.93 0.79 5.75
C PHE A 61 -13.07 0.15 4.94
N LEU A 62 -14.14 0.89 4.70
CA LEU A 62 -15.32 0.40 3.98
C LEU A 62 -15.05 0.32 2.48
N GLY A 63 -14.43 1.34 1.89
CA GLY A 63 -14.18 1.40 0.45
C GLY A 63 -13.02 0.52 0.02
N ASN A 64 -11.82 0.76 0.55
CA ASN A 64 -10.64 0.05 0.04
C ASN A 64 -10.53 -1.39 0.54
N GLY A 65 -11.07 -1.69 1.73
CA GLY A 65 -11.09 -3.03 2.31
C GLY A 65 -12.37 -3.81 1.98
N LEU A 66 -13.48 -3.44 2.65
CA LEU A 66 -14.72 -4.22 2.60
C LEU A 66 -15.32 -4.29 1.19
N VAL A 67 -15.41 -3.17 0.48
CA VAL A 67 -15.94 -3.14 -0.90
C VAL A 67 -15.02 -3.92 -1.84
N ALA A 68 -13.69 -3.92 -1.65
CA ALA A 68 -12.78 -4.74 -2.46
C ALA A 68 -13.01 -6.25 -2.24
N ILE A 69 -13.23 -6.69 -1.00
CA ILE A 69 -13.58 -8.09 -0.68
C ILE A 69 -14.92 -8.46 -1.31
N VAL A 70 -15.95 -7.63 -1.10
CA VAL A 70 -17.30 -7.87 -1.64
C VAL A 70 -17.27 -7.89 -3.17
N SER A 71 -16.50 -7.00 -3.80
CA SER A 71 -16.36 -6.95 -5.26
C SER A 71 -15.65 -8.19 -5.81
N GLY A 72 -14.62 -8.70 -5.12
CA GLY A 72 -13.95 -9.96 -5.48
C GLY A 72 -14.89 -11.16 -5.41
N LEU A 73 -15.68 -11.27 -4.33
CA LEU A 73 -16.69 -12.32 -4.18
C LEU A 73 -17.83 -12.18 -5.20
N PHE A 74 -18.29 -10.96 -5.45
CA PHE A 74 -19.33 -10.68 -6.44
C PHE A 74 -18.88 -11.02 -7.86
N GLY A 75 -17.63 -10.67 -8.20
CA GLY A 75 -17.00 -11.10 -9.46
C GLY A 75 -16.97 -12.62 -9.61
N ASN A 76 -16.64 -13.34 -8.53
CA ASN A 76 -16.66 -14.80 -8.51
C ASN A 76 -18.07 -15.37 -8.77
N VAL A 77 -19.10 -14.78 -8.15
CA VAL A 77 -20.50 -15.21 -8.37
C VAL A 77 -20.95 -14.96 -9.81
N LEU A 78 -20.59 -13.81 -10.39
CA LEU A 78 -20.94 -13.48 -11.79
C LEU A 78 -20.32 -14.46 -12.79
N VAL A 79 -19.06 -14.84 -12.58
CA VAL A 79 -18.31 -15.71 -13.49
C VAL A 79 -18.66 -17.19 -13.25
N ASP A 80 -18.57 -17.66 -12.01
CA ASP A 80 -18.67 -19.10 -11.71
C ASP A 80 -20.12 -19.56 -11.52
N THR A 81 -20.94 -18.80 -10.78
CA THR A 81 -22.31 -19.21 -10.42
C THR A 81 -23.32 -18.87 -11.52
N LEU A 82 -23.19 -17.69 -12.13
CA LEU A 82 -24.10 -17.22 -13.18
C LEU A 82 -23.59 -17.53 -14.59
N SER A 83 -22.36 -18.03 -14.72
CA SER A 83 -21.73 -18.40 -16.00
C SER A 83 -21.80 -17.31 -17.07
N LEU A 84 -21.79 -16.03 -16.66
CA LEU A 84 -21.90 -14.87 -17.54
C LEU A 84 -20.61 -14.58 -18.34
N GLY A 85 -19.60 -15.43 -18.18
CA GLY A 85 -18.31 -15.33 -18.84
C GLY A 85 -17.35 -14.34 -18.16
N PRO A 86 -16.09 -14.29 -18.63
CA PRO A 86 -15.02 -13.50 -18.01
C PRO A 86 -15.20 -11.98 -18.14
N VAL A 87 -16.10 -11.52 -19.01
CA VAL A 87 -16.38 -10.08 -19.24
C VAL A 87 -17.36 -9.52 -18.20
N ALA A 88 -18.17 -10.37 -17.55
CA ALA A 88 -19.24 -9.95 -16.65
C ALA A 88 -18.81 -9.02 -15.49
N PRO A 89 -17.63 -9.21 -14.84
CA PRO A 89 -17.16 -8.26 -13.82
C PRO A 89 -16.90 -6.85 -14.37
N PHE A 90 -16.47 -6.73 -15.63
CA PHE A 90 -16.22 -5.44 -16.27
C PHE A 90 -17.53 -4.70 -16.56
N ASP A 91 -18.53 -5.41 -17.09
CA ASP A 91 -19.86 -4.82 -17.36
C ASP A 91 -20.53 -4.35 -16.07
N ALA A 92 -20.43 -5.14 -15.01
CA ALA A 92 -20.92 -4.75 -13.68
C ALA A 92 -20.20 -3.50 -13.17
N ALA A 93 -18.88 -3.43 -13.29
CA ALA A 93 -18.09 -2.27 -12.88
C ALA A 93 -18.51 -1.00 -13.65
N SER A 94 -18.76 -1.09 -14.97
CA SER A 94 -19.25 0.02 -15.78
C SER A 94 -20.60 0.56 -15.27
N CYS A 95 -21.51 -0.32 -14.84
CA CYS A 95 -22.78 0.10 -14.25
C CYS A 95 -22.58 0.89 -12.95
N PHE A 96 -21.71 0.42 -12.05
CA PHE A 96 -21.38 1.15 -10.82
C PHE A 96 -20.71 2.50 -11.10
N LEU A 97 -19.82 2.57 -12.10
CA LEU A 97 -19.19 3.82 -12.51
C LEU A 97 -20.20 4.83 -13.07
N ALA A 98 -21.17 4.38 -13.87
CA ALA A 98 -22.23 5.25 -14.39
C ALA A 98 -23.11 5.81 -13.27
N ILE A 99 -23.46 4.99 -12.27
CA ILE A 99 -24.18 5.45 -11.07
C ILE A 99 -23.33 6.46 -10.30
N GLY A 100 -22.04 6.19 -10.10
CA GLY A 100 -21.11 7.11 -9.45
C GLY A 100 -21.01 8.45 -10.18
N MET A 101 -20.93 8.43 -11.51
CA MET A 101 -20.94 9.62 -12.35
C MET A 101 -22.24 10.43 -12.18
N ALA A 102 -23.41 9.78 -12.20
CA ALA A 102 -24.69 10.45 -12.00
C ALA A 102 -24.80 11.11 -10.61
N ILE A 103 -24.27 10.46 -9.57
CA ILE A 103 -24.21 11.01 -8.22
C ILE A 103 -23.30 12.24 -8.19
N ILE A 104 -22.07 12.13 -8.73
CA ILE A 104 -21.11 13.25 -8.75
C ILE A 104 -21.72 14.45 -9.49
N LEU A 105 -22.29 14.24 -10.67
CA LEU A 105 -22.93 15.31 -11.44
C LEU A 105 -24.10 15.99 -10.72
N SER A 106 -24.81 15.27 -9.85
CA SER A 106 -25.97 15.82 -9.13
C SER A 106 -25.65 16.40 -7.75
N THR A 107 -24.57 15.98 -7.10
CA THR A 107 -24.23 16.40 -5.73
C THR A 107 -22.97 17.25 -5.59
N TRP A 108 -22.05 17.21 -6.57
CA TRP A 108 -20.78 17.95 -6.47
C TRP A 108 -20.87 19.28 -7.22
N THR A 109 -20.53 20.36 -6.53
CA THR A 109 -20.35 21.68 -7.13
C THR A 109 -18.91 21.84 -7.63
N GLU A 110 -18.72 22.48 -8.78
CA GLU A 110 -17.41 22.68 -9.39
C GLU A 110 -16.44 23.42 -8.44
N ASN A 111 -15.21 22.91 -8.32
CA ASN A 111 -14.19 23.47 -7.45
C ASN A 111 -13.08 24.06 -8.32
N PHE A 112 -13.22 25.33 -8.67
CA PHE A 112 -12.16 26.05 -9.39
C PHE A 112 -10.98 26.28 -8.44
N GLY A 113 -9.83 25.72 -8.78
CA GLY A 113 -8.57 26.00 -8.08
C GLY A 113 -8.25 27.50 -8.09
N ASP A 114 -7.42 27.94 -7.14
CA ASP A 114 -7.05 29.36 -7.03
C ASP A 114 -6.29 29.80 -8.30
N PRO A 115 -6.82 30.76 -9.09
CA PRO A 115 -6.19 31.21 -10.34
C PRO A 115 -4.80 31.84 -10.13
N SER A 116 -4.48 32.21 -8.88
CA SER A 116 -3.22 32.82 -8.49
C SER A 116 -2.06 31.83 -8.32
N GLU A 117 -2.32 30.52 -8.27
CA GLU A 117 -1.31 29.45 -8.14
C GLU A 117 -0.95 28.77 -9.48
N ASN A 118 -0.92 29.50 -10.59
CA ASN A 118 -0.36 28.99 -11.86
C ASN A 118 1.18 28.93 -11.81
N LYS A 119 1.72 28.08 -10.94
CA LYS A 119 3.16 27.76 -10.92
C LYS A 119 3.46 26.86 -12.10
N ASP A 120 4.33 27.32 -12.99
CA ASP A 120 4.78 26.56 -14.16
C ASP A 120 5.34 25.18 -13.75
N LEU A 121 4.97 24.13 -14.49
CA LEU A 121 5.28 22.74 -14.13
C LEU A 121 6.79 22.53 -13.96
N LEU A 122 7.57 23.13 -14.85
CA LEU A 122 9.04 23.07 -14.83
C LEU A 122 9.63 23.63 -13.53
N THR A 123 9.05 24.72 -13.01
CA THR A 123 9.47 25.33 -11.74
C THR A 123 9.09 24.43 -10.55
N GLN A 124 7.94 23.76 -10.58
CA GLN A 124 7.56 22.79 -9.54
C GLN A 124 8.48 21.55 -9.53
N PHE A 125 8.80 21.01 -10.70
CA PHE A 125 9.72 19.86 -10.83
C PHE A 125 11.14 20.24 -10.38
N ARG A 126 11.61 21.44 -10.72
CA ARG A 126 12.90 21.94 -10.23
C ARG A 126 12.90 22.10 -8.71
N GLY A 127 11.84 22.66 -8.14
CA GLY A 127 11.67 22.78 -6.70
C GLY A 127 11.67 21.43 -5.98
N ALA A 128 10.97 20.44 -6.55
CA ALA A 128 10.97 19.07 -6.04
C ALA A 128 12.37 18.43 -6.12
N ALA A 129 13.08 18.59 -7.25
CA ALA A 129 14.44 18.06 -7.40
C ALA A 129 15.42 18.66 -6.39
N VAL A 130 15.34 19.98 -6.14
CA VAL A 130 16.16 20.64 -5.11
C VAL A 130 15.81 20.15 -3.71
N ALA A 131 14.52 19.99 -3.39
CA ALA A 131 14.08 19.47 -2.10
C ALA A 131 14.57 18.03 -1.87
N ILE A 132 14.52 17.18 -2.89
CA ILE A 132 15.03 15.80 -2.86
C ILE A 132 16.55 15.80 -2.68
N ALA A 133 17.28 16.66 -3.39
CA ALA A 133 18.74 16.73 -3.29
C ALA A 133 19.23 17.32 -1.97
N SER A 134 18.43 18.17 -1.33
CA SER A 134 18.80 18.85 -0.09
C SER A 134 18.48 18.05 1.17
N ASP A 135 17.45 17.18 1.13
CA ASP A 135 17.06 16.35 2.27
C ASP A 135 17.16 14.85 1.90
N GLU A 136 18.20 14.21 2.42
CA GLU A 136 18.43 12.78 2.27
C GLU A 136 17.24 11.94 2.76
N LYS A 137 16.47 12.40 3.75
CA LYS A 137 15.27 11.70 4.23
C LYS A 137 14.19 11.63 3.17
N ILE A 138 13.99 12.73 2.42
CA ILE A 138 13.02 12.80 1.32
C ILE A 138 13.45 11.86 0.20
N ALA A 139 14.74 11.87 -0.16
CA ALA A 139 15.28 10.99 -1.19
C ALA A 139 15.14 9.50 -0.83
N LEU A 140 15.53 9.13 0.39
CA LEU A 140 15.42 7.75 0.88
C LEU A 140 13.97 7.30 0.94
N LEU A 141 13.05 8.14 1.46
CA LEU A 141 11.63 7.82 1.55
C LEU A 141 11.01 7.60 0.16
N GLY A 142 11.33 8.47 -0.80
CA GLY A 142 10.88 8.34 -2.19
C GLY A 142 11.39 7.06 -2.85
N ALA A 143 12.68 6.74 -2.67
CA ALA A 143 13.28 5.53 -3.21
C ALA A 143 12.67 4.26 -2.60
N ILE A 144 12.49 4.20 -1.27
CA ILE A 144 11.85 3.08 -0.57
C ILE A 144 10.43 2.86 -1.08
N GLN A 145 9.66 3.94 -1.20
CA GLN A 145 8.29 3.86 -1.69
C GLN A 145 8.24 3.34 -3.13
N SER A 146 9.10 3.85 -4.00
CA SER A 146 9.14 3.39 -5.39
C SER A 146 9.53 1.92 -5.50
N LEU A 147 10.57 1.48 -4.80
CA LEU A 147 10.98 0.07 -4.83
C LEU A 147 9.86 -0.86 -4.35
N PHE A 148 9.14 -0.49 -3.29
CA PHE A 148 8.03 -1.29 -2.78
C PHE A 148 6.82 -1.29 -3.71
N GLU A 149 6.38 -0.12 -4.18
CA GLU A 149 5.24 -0.01 -5.10
C GLU A 149 5.53 -0.73 -6.43
N GLY A 150 6.76 -0.68 -6.93
CA GLY A 150 7.17 -1.40 -8.13
C GLY A 150 7.06 -2.91 -7.97
N SER A 151 7.53 -3.45 -6.84
CA SER A 151 7.40 -4.88 -6.52
C SER A 151 5.93 -5.28 -6.34
N MET A 152 5.12 -4.43 -5.72
CA MET A 152 3.67 -4.66 -5.54
C MET A 152 2.94 -4.72 -6.88
N TYR A 153 3.15 -3.75 -7.78
CA TYR A 153 2.49 -3.77 -9.10
C TYR A 153 2.93 -4.98 -9.91
N THR A 154 4.22 -5.32 -9.89
CA THR A 154 4.72 -6.53 -10.57
C THR A 154 4.05 -7.79 -10.01
N PHE A 155 3.89 -7.89 -8.68
CA PHE A 155 3.16 -8.99 -8.04
C PHE A 155 1.70 -9.08 -8.53
N VAL A 156 0.98 -7.95 -8.61
CA VAL A 156 -0.43 -7.92 -9.05
C VAL A 156 -0.61 -8.48 -10.48
N PHE A 157 0.37 -8.33 -11.36
CA PHE A 157 0.33 -8.93 -12.69
C PHE A 157 0.73 -10.40 -12.70
N LEU A 158 1.65 -10.81 -11.84
CA LEU A 158 2.27 -12.14 -11.91
C LEU A 158 1.70 -13.18 -10.96
N TRP A 159 0.88 -12.80 -9.97
CA TRP A 159 0.36 -13.78 -8.99
C TRP A 159 -0.51 -14.86 -9.65
N THR A 160 -1.31 -14.50 -10.66
CA THR A 160 -2.17 -15.44 -11.39
C THR A 160 -1.38 -16.52 -12.13
N PRO A 161 -0.45 -16.18 -13.06
CA PRO A 161 0.37 -17.19 -13.74
C PRO A 161 1.33 -17.90 -12.78
N ALA A 162 1.73 -17.26 -11.68
CA ALA A 162 2.56 -17.91 -10.67
C ALA A 162 1.81 -18.99 -9.88
N LEU A 163 0.52 -18.78 -9.59
CA LEU A 163 -0.30 -19.73 -8.82
C LEU A 163 -0.92 -20.81 -9.71
N SER A 164 -1.09 -20.54 -11.00
CA SER A 164 -1.58 -21.48 -12.01
C SER A 164 -0.57 -21.64 -13.16
N PRO A 165 0.60 -22.27 -12.92
CA PRO A 165 1.62 -22.49 -13.95
C PRO A 165 1.21 -23.52 -15.03
N ASN A 166 0.18 -24.34 -14.76
CA ASN A 166 -0.31 -25.39 -15.67
C ASN A 166 -1.74 -25.11 -16.21
N ASP A 167 -2.20 -23.85 -16.20
CA ASP A 167 -3.58 -23.47 -16.53
C ASP A 167 -4.63 -24.25 -15.71
N GLU A 168 -4.40 -24.34 -14.40
CA GLU A 168 -5.34 -24.91 -13.45
C GLU A 168 -6.52 -23.94 -13.21
N GLU A 169 -7.75 -24.45 -13.19
CA GLU A 169 -8.93 -23.65 -12.88
C GLU A 169 -8.93 -23.27 -11.38
N ILE A 170 -8.44 -22.08 -11.08
CA ILE A 170 -8.44 -21.50 -9.73
C ILE A 170 -9.56 -20.45 -9.57
N PRO A 171 -10.21 -20.33 -8.40
CA PRO A 171 -11.23 -19.32 -8.15
C PRO A 171 -10.55 -17.95 -7.91
N HIS A 172 -10.29 -17.22 -9.00
CA HIS A 172 -9.51 -15.97 -9.00
C HIS A 172 -10.12 -14.93 -8.06
N GLY A 173 -11.45 -14.77 -8.08
CA GLY A 173 -12.16 -13.80 -7.24
C GLY A 173 -12.03 -14.12 -5.75
N PHE A 174 -12.07 -15.41 -5.39
CA PHE A 174 -11.91 -15.85 -4.01
C PHE A 174 -10.49 -15.67 -3.48
N ILE A 175 -9.48 -15.99 -4.31
CA ILE A 175 -8.06 -15.76 -3.96
C ILE A 175 -7.81 -14.26 -3.77
N PHE A 176 -8.30 -13.44 -4.68
CA PHE A 176 -8.20 -11.98 -4.57
C PHE A 176 -8.90 -11.45 -3.31
N ALA A 177 -10.09 -11.95 -2.98
CA ALA A 177 -10.78 -11.58 -1.74
C ALA A 177 -9.96 -11.97 -0.50
N THR A 178 -9.25 -13.11 -0.54
CA THR A 178 -8.33 -13.54 0.52
C THR A 178 -7.13 -12.60 0.66
N PHE A 179 -6.54 -12.13 -0.45
CA PHE A 179 -5.49 -11.13 -0.46
C PHE A 179 -5.93 -9.80 0.14
N MET A 180 -7.09 -9.29 -0.28
CA MET A 180 -7.66 -8.05 0.27
C MET A 180 -7.91 -8.16 1.78
N LEU A 181 -8.38 -9.31 2.24
CA LEU A 181 -8.60 -9.57 3.66
C LEU A 181 -7.28 -9.62 4.46
N SER A 182 -6.24 -10.21 3.87
CA SER A 182 -4.88 -10.19 4.44
C SER A 182 -4.31 -8.77 4.51
N SER A 183 -4.55 -7.95 3.48
CA SER A 183 -4.16 -6.54 3.46
C SER A 183 -4.90 -5.73 4.54
N MET A 184 -6.21 -5.96 4.73
CA MET A 184 -6.97 -5.35 5.83
C MET A 184 -6.40 -5.73 7.20
N LEU A 185 -6.05 -7.00 7.40
CA LEU A 185 -5.39 -7.47 8.62
C LEU A 185 -4.08 -6.70 8.88
N GLY A 186 -3.27 -6.51 7.85
CA GLY A 186 -2.04 -5.73 7.88
C GLY A 186 -2.26 -4.26 8.28
N SER A 187 -3.23 -3.59 7.64
CA SER A 187 -3.57 -2.19 7.97
C SER A 187 -4.05 -2.03 9.41
N SER A 188 -4.81 -2.99 9.93
CA SER A 188 -5.25 -2.99 11.32
C SER A 188 -4.11 -3.25 12.28
N LEU A 189 -3.17 -4.12 11.95
CA LEU A 189 -1.93 -4.27 12.72
C LEU A 189 -1.10 -2.98 12.74
N ALA A 190 -0.94 -2.31 11.59
CA ALA A 190 -0.23 -1.05 11.49
C ALA A 190 -0.87 0.06 12.35
N SER A 191 -2.21 0.15 12.38
CA SER A 191 -2.91 1.11 13.23
C SER A 191 -2.55 0.93 14.71
N ARG A 192 -2.51 -0.33 15.19
CA ARG A 192 -2.11 -0.68 16.56
C ARG A 192 -0.63 -0.44 16.84
N LEU A 193 0.24 -0.76 15.87
CA LEU A 193 1.68 -0.49 15.98
C LEU A 193 1.95 1.02 16.08
N MET A 194 1.27 1.83 15.27
CA MET A 194 1.39 3.28 15.29
C MET A 194 0.81 3.95 16.55
N ALA A 195 -0.14 3.30 17.24
CA ALA A 195 -0.69 3.77 18.50
C ALA A 195 0.28 3.60 19.68
N ARG A 196 1.29 2.71 19.56
CA ARG A 196 2.30 2.49 20.59
C ARG A 196 3.44 3.51 20.45
N ALA A 197 3.60 4.39 21.44
CA ALA A 197 4.63 5.43 21.45
C ALA A 197 6.07 4.89 21.43
N SER A 198 6.30 3.63 21.83
CA SER A 198 7.62 3.00 21.86
C SER A 198 8.09 2.45 20.51
N LEU A 199 7.18 2.26 19.53
CA LEU A 199 7.52 1.66 18.25
C LEU A 199 7.60 2.75 17.17
N ARG A 200 8.83 3.05 16.76
CA ARG A 200 9.09 3.91 15.60
C ARG A 200 8.69 3.21 14.31
N VAL A 201 8.11 3.97 13.39
CA VAL A 201 7.65 3.47 12.10
C VAL A 201 8.81 2.90 11.31
N GLU A 202 9.96 3.55 11.40
CA GLU A 202 11.15 3.23 10.65
C GLU A 202 11.71 1.86 11.02
N GLY A 203 11.59 1.46 12.29
CA GLY A 203 12.12 0.20 12.81
C GLY A 203 11.31 -1.02 12.37
N TYR A 204 9.97 -0.98 12.53
CA TYR A 204 9.15 -2.13 12.12
C TYR A 204 9.03 -2.23 10.60
N MET A 205 9.10 -1.12 9.86
CA MET A 205 9.07 -1.14 8.39
C MET A 205 10.24 -1.92 7.79
N GLN A 206 11.40 -1.92 8.44
CA GLN A 206 12.53 -2.76 8.03
C GLN A 206 12.16 -4.26 8.07
N ILE A 207 11.46 -4.69 9.12
CA ILE A 207 10.99 -6.07 9.25
C ILE A 207 9.96 -6.39 8.16
N VAL A 208 9.02 -5.45 7.90
CA VAL A 208 8.02 -5.58 6.84
C VAL A 208 8.68 -5.81 5.48
N PHE A 209 9.71 -5.04 5.13
CA PHE A 209 10.43 -5.23 3.87
C PHE A 209 11.18 -6.56 3.80
N ALA A 210 11.80 -6.99 4.90
CA ALA A 210 12.49 -8.29 4.96
C ALA A 210 11.50 -9.47 4.80
N VAL A 211 10.36 -9.42 5.49
CA VAL A 211 9.30 -10.43 5.37
C VAL A 211 8.70 -10.42 3.96
N SER A 212 8.51 -9.25 3.37
CA SER A 212 8.04 -9.11 1.98
C SER A 212 9.02 -9.74 0.99
N ALA A 213 10.32 -9.47 1.15
CA ALA A 213 11.36 -10.04 0.30
C ALA A 213 11.42 -11.56 0.41
N ALA A 214 11.30 -12.11 1.63
CA ALA A 214 11.25 -13.55 1.86
C ALA A 214 10.00 -14.18 1.23
N SER A 215 8.85 -13.52 1.33
CA SER A 215 7.57 -13.98 0.77
C SER A 215 7.63 -14.07 -0.77
N LEU A 216 8.25 -13.08 -1.43
CA LEU A 216 8.41 -13.09 -2.89
C LEU A 216 9.57 -13.97 -3.39
N ILE A 217 10.42 -14.51 -2.51
CA ILE A 217 11.40 -15.55 -2.85
C ILE A 217 10.74 -16.93 -2.93
N LEU A 218 9.61 -17.15 -2.24
CA LEU A 218 8.97 -18.46 -2.18
C LEU A 218 8.65 -19.07 -3.57
N PRO A 219 8.10 -18.34 -4.56
CA PRO A 219 7.88 -18.87 -5.91
C PRO A 219 9.15 -19.38 -6.61
N ILE A 220 10.31 -18.79 -6.27
CA ILE A 220 11.61 -19.21 -6.81
C ILE A 220 12.02 -20.54 -6.18
N LEU A 221 11.90 -20.65 -4.85
CA LEU A 221 12.28 -21.86 -4.12
C LEU A 221 11.37 -23.05 -4.49
N THR A 222 10.06 -22.81 -4.65
CA THR A 222 9.11 -23.86 -5.03
C THR A 222 9.39 -24.41 -6.43
N THR A 223 9.88 -23.58 -7.35
CA THR A 223 10.31 -24.02 -8.70
C THR A 223 11.49 -25.00 -8.66
N PHE A 224 12.39 -24.88 -7.68
CA PHE A 224 13.53 -25.81 -7.52
C PHE A 224 13.16 -27.12 -6.81
N VAL A 225 12.09 -27.11 -6.01
CA VAL A 225 11.66 -28.27 -5.20
C VAL A 225 10.67 -29.16 -5.96
N VAL A 226 9.96 -28.61 -6.96
CA VAL A 226 8.91 -29.33 -7.69
C VAL A 226 9.23 -29.40 -9.17
N SER A 227 9.51 -30.60 -9.67
CA SER A 227 9.58 -30.87 -11.11
C SER A 227 8.20 -30.62 -11.75
N PRO A 228 8.11 -29.88 -12.87
CA PRO A 228 6.85 -29.61 -13.55
C PRO A 228 6.25 -30.94 -14.02
N THR A 229 5.20 -31.39 -13.34
CA THR A 229 4.47 -32.60 -13.71
C THR A 229 3.43 -32.20 -14.75
N LYS A 230 3.52 -32.73 -15.98
CA LYS A 230 2.60 -32.43 -17.11
C LYS A 230 1.20 -33.05 -16.96
N GLU A 231 0.78 -33.36 -15.74
CA GLU A 231 -0.54 -33.94 -15.46
C GLU A 231 -1.47 -32.80 -15.07
N LYS A 232 -2.66 -32.74 -15.69
CA LYS A 232 -3.74 -31.83 -15.25
C LYS A 232 -4.23 -32.30 -13.88
N GLY A 233 -3.53 -31.88 -12.83
CA GLY A 233 -3.97 -32.07 -11.45
C GLY A 233 -5.23 -31.24 -11.24
N GLY A 234 -6.35 -31.89 -10.92
CA GLY A 234 -7.60 -31.19 -10.54
C GLY A 234 -7.51 -30.46 -9.19
N GLY A 235 -6.29 -30.14 -8.71
CA GLY A 235 -5.97 -29.88 -7.31
C GLY A 235 -4.72 -29.01 -7.06
N ILE A 236 -4.77 -28.05 -6.12
CA ILE A 236 -3.58 -27.28 -5.68
C ILE A 236 -2.57 -28.27 -5.11
N SER A 237 -1.40 -28.31 -5.72
CA SER A 237 -0.23 -28.97 -5.15
C SER A 237 0.15 -28.35 -3.80
N PHE A 238 0.70 -29.12 -2.87
CA PHE A 238 1.21 -28.62 -1.58
C PHE A 238 2.10 -27.37 -1.73
N SER A 239 2.81 -27.28 -2.86
CA SER A 239 3.57 -26.12 -3.31
C SER A 239 2.72 -24.84 -3.51
N GLY A 240 1.59 -24.95 -4.21
CA GLY A 240 0.67 -23.83 -4.45
C GLY A 240 0.01 -23.33 -3.16
N SER A 241 -0.23 -24.21 -2.19
CA SER A 241 -0.71 -23.80 -0.85
C SER A 241 0.32 -22.97 -0.10
N ILE A 242 1.60 -23.37 -0.13
CA ILE A 242 2.71 -22.60 0.48
C ILE A 242 2.85 -21.24 -0.23
N GLN A 243 2.72 -21.23 -1.56
CA GLN A 243 2.79 -20.01 -2.35
C GLN A 243 1.64 -19.04 -2.05
N LEU A 244 0.41 -19.55 -1.93
CA LEU A 244 -0.75 -18.73 -1.51
C LEU A 244 -0.52 -18.11 -0.13
N LEU A 245 0.00 -18.87 0.84
CA LEU A 245 0.34 -18.34 2.17
C LEU A 245 1.45 -17.29 2.11
N GLY A 246 2.45 -17.49 1.25
CA GLY A 246 3.49 -16.50 0.97
C GLY A 246 2.90 -15.19 0.41
N PHE A 247 2.00 -15.29 -0.57
CA PHE A 247 1.32 -14.15 -1.16
C PHE A 247 0.39 -13.43 -0.18
N CYS A 248 -0.34 -14.16 0.67
CA CYS A 248 -1.10 -13.55 1.77
C CYS A 248 -0.18 -12.82 2.77
N THR A 249 0.99 -13.38 3.06
CA THR A 249 1.97 -12.73 3.94
C THR A 249 2.50 -11.43 3.32
N PHE A 250 2.80 -11.44 2.02
CA PHE A 250 3.18 -10.24 1.28
C PHE A 250 2.06 -9.19 1.27
N GLU A 251 0.81 -9.59 1.03
CA GLU A 251 -0.35 -8.70 1.05
C GLU A 251 -0.61 -8.09 2.44
N SER A 252 -0.38 -8.88 3.50
CA SER A 252 -0.39 -8.34 4.87
C SER A 252 0.68 -7.27 5.07
N CYS A 253 1.86 -7.46 4.47
CA CYS A 253 2.92 -6.45 4.50
C CYS A 253 2.55 -5.20 3.70
N VAL A 254 1.88 -5.33 2.55
CA VAL A 254 1.31 -4.20 1.78
C VAL A 254 0.29 -3.44 2.63
N GLY A 255 -0.56 -4.17 3.34
CA GLY A 255 -1.52 -3.61 4.29
C GLY A 255 -0.85 -2.79 5.40
N ILE A 256 0.31 -3.22 5.90
CA ILE A 256 1.08 -2.47 6.90
C ILE A 256 1.80 -1.27 6.27
N PHE A 257 2.30 -1.43 5.04
CA PHE A 257 3.07 -0.44 4.32
C PHE A 257 2.30 0.86 4.09
N TRP A 258 1.05 0.80 3.63
CA TRP A 258 0.27 1.99 3.25
C TRP A 258 0.06 3.00 4.40
N PRO A 259 -0.45 2.60 5.58
CA PRO A 259 -0.58 3.53 6.71
C PRO A 259 0.77 4.08 7.20
N SER A 260 1.80 3.24 7.16
CA SER A 260 3.14 3.55 7.67
C SER A 260 3.88 4.55 6.78
N ILE A 261 3.84 4.35 5.46
CA ILE A 261 4.44 5.26 4.49
C ILE A 261 3.68 6.59 4.47
N MET A 262 2.36 6.59 4.62
CA MET A 262 1.57 7.82 4.74
C MET A 262 2.00 8.65 5.96
N LYS A 263 2.27 7.99 7.11
CA LYS A 263 2.79 8.65 8.30
C LYS A 263 4.20 9.23 8.07
N MET A 264 5.13 8.47 7.50
CA MET A 264 6.49 9.00 7.22
C MET A 264 6.47 10.13 6.18
N ARG A 265 5.64 10.02 5.13
CA ARG A 265 5.43 11.10 4.14
C ARG A 265 4.88 12.37 4.79
N SER A 266 4.00 12.20 5.78
CA SER A 266 3.44 13.33 6.52
C SER A 266 4.47 14.09 7.36
N GLN A 267 5.52 13.41 7.82
CA GLN A 267 6.54 13.95 8.72
C GLN A 267 7.73 14.54 7.96
N TYR A 268 8.15 13.87 6.87
CA TYR A 268 9.38 14.24 6.16
C TYR A 268 9.14 15.11 4.93
N ILE A 269 7.96 15.03 4.29
CA ILE A 269 7.70 15.74 3.04
C ILE A 269 6.77 16.93 3.28
N PRO A 270 7.20 18.17 2.95
CA PRO A 270 6.34 19.35 3.06
C PRO A 270 5.07 19.20 2.23
N GLU A 271 3.93 19.67 2.76
CA GLU A 271 2.61 19.43 2.16
C GLU A 271 2.52 19.96 0.73
N GLU A 272 3.05 21.15 0.51
CA GLU A 272 3.02 21.90 -0.76
C GLU A 272 3.68 21.13 -1.92
N ALA A 273 4.76 20.40 -1.65
CA ALA A 273 5.52 19.68 -2.67
C ALA A 273 5.27 18.17 -2.66
N ARG A 274 4.39 17.66 -1.79
CA ARG A 274 4.22 16.21 -1.58
C ARG A 274 3.76 15.48 -2.83
N SER A 275 2.79 16.03 -3.56
CA SER A 275 2.30 15.41 -4.79
C SER A 275 3.42 15.36 -5.85
N THR A 276 4.10 16.49 -6.05
CA THR A 276 5.16 16.64 -7.05
C THR A 276 6.37 15.76 -6.78
N ILE A 277 6.88 15.74 -5.55
CA ILE A 277 8.00 14.87 -5.14
C ILE A 277 7.65 13.40 -5.37
N MET A 278 6.41 13.00 -5.08
CA MET A 278 6.00 11.59 -5.19
C MET A 278 5.80 11.18 -6.65
N ASN A 279 5.30 12.07 -7.48
CA ASN A 279 5.23 11.85 -8.93
C ASN A 279 6.63 11.77 -9.55
N PHE A 280 7.61 12.56 -9.05
CA PHE A 280 9.00 12.49 -9.50
C PHE A 280 9.61 11.09 -9.34
N PHE A 281 9.31 10.41 -8.22
CA PHE A 281 9.77 9.04 -7.97
C PHE A 281 8.93 7.97 -8.67
N ARG A 282 7.65 8.24 -8.97
CA ARG A 282 6.74 7.31 -9.64
C ARG A 282 6.95 7.23 -11.15
N ILE A 283 7.30 8.32 -11.82
CA ILE A 283 7.46 8.32 -13.28
C ILE A 283 8.54 7.31 -13.72
N PRO A 284 9.78 7.34 -13.20
CA PRO A 284 10.81 6.38 -13.59
C PRO A 284 10.44 4.94 -13.23
N LEU A 285 9.81 4.75 -12.07
CA LEU A 285 9.37 3.44 -11.61
C LEU A 285 8.30 2.85 -12.52
N ASN A 286 7.28 3.62 -12.86
CA ASN A 286 6.19 3.13 -13.70
C ASN A 286 6.70 2.83 -15.12
N ILE A 287 7.63 3.63 -15.65
CA ILE A 287 8.31 3.32 -16.92
C ILE A 287 9.05 1.99 -16.80
N PHE A 288 9.81 1.78 -15.73
CA PHE A 288 10.52 0.53 -15.48
C PHE A 288 9.56 -0.68 -15.42
N VAL A 289 8.47 -0.57 -14.66
CA VAL A 289 7.44 -1.62 -14.55
C VAL A 289 6.83 -1.90 -15.92
N CYS A 290 6.47 -0.88 -16.69
CA CYS A 290 5.97 -1.05 -18.05
C CYS A 290 6.96 -1.78 -18.96
N VAL A 291 8.27 -1.48 -18.87
CA VAL A 291 9.30 -2.17 -19.66
C VAL A 291 9.40 -3.65 -19.26
N VAL A 292 9.38 -3.96 -17.96
CA VAL A 292 9.41 -5.35 -17.47
C VAL A 292 8.17 -6.12 -17.95
N LEU A 293 6.99 -5.52 -17.83
CA LEU A 293 5.73 -6.14 -18.26
C LEU A 293 5.64 -6.29 -19.77
N TYR A 294 6.15 -5.33 -20.55
CA TYR A 294 6.21 -5.43 -22.00
C TYR A 294 7.09 -6.60 -22.47
N ASN A 295 8.13 -6.93 -21.69
CA ASN A 295 9.04 -8.02 -21.97
C ASN A 295 8.72 -9.28 -21.14
N VAL A 296 7.47 -9.45 -20.70
CA VAL A 296 7.08 -10.59 -19.83
C VAL A 296 7.31 -11.95 -20.50
N ASP A 297 7.15 -12.02 -21.82
CA ASP A 297 7.42 -13.24 -22.58
C ASP A 297 8.93 -13.56 -22.68
N ALA A 298 9.80 -12.56 -22.48
CA ALA A 298 11.24 -12.71 -22.57
C ALA A 298 11.90 -13.04 -21.22
N PHE A 299 11.24 -12.76 -20.10
CA PHE A 299 11.79 -12.97 -18.76
C PHE A 299 11.02 -14.04 -17.99
N PRO A 300 11.69 -15.11 -17.50
CA PRO A 300 11.05 -16.08 -16.63
C PRO A 300 10.45 -15.41 -15.38
N ILE A 301 9.28 -15.87 -14.95
CA ILE A 301 8.57 -15.40 -13.75
C ILE A 301 9.49 -15.42 -12.52
N THR A 302 10.40 -16.41 -12.43
CA THR A 302 11.41 -16.52 -11.36
C THR A 302 12.38 -15.33 -11.32
N VAL A 303 12.78 -14.81 -12.48
CA VAL A 303 13.64 -13.62 -12.59
C VAL A 303 12.88 -12.39 -12.10
N MET A 304 11.62 -12.24 -12.47
CA MET A 304 10.79 -11.11 -12.06
C MET A 304 10.55 -11.08 -10.55
N PHE A 305 10.20 -12.23 -9.94
CA PHE A 305 10.09 -12.33 -8.48
C PHE A 305 11.44 -12.14 -7.78
N GLY A 306 12.54 -12.62 -8.37
CA GLY A 306 13.89 -12.39 -7.87
C GLY A 306 14.25 -10.92 -7.83
N MET A 307 13.95 -10.17 -8.91
CA MET A 307 14.12 -8.72 -8.96
C MET A 307 13.26 -8.01 -7.93
N CYS A 308 11.99 -8.39 -7.76
CA CYS A 308 11.11 -7.83 -6.74
C CYS A 308 11.67 -8.03 -5.34
N SER A 309 12.22 -9.21 -5.04
CA SER A 309 12.85 -9.49 -3.76
C SER A 309 14.11 -8.67 -3.54
N ILE A 310 14.96 -8.51 -4.56
CA ILE A 310 16.14 -7.63 -4.50
C ILE A 310 15.72 -6.19 -4.21
N PHE A 311 14.70 -5.67 -4.89
CA PHE A 311 14.18 -4.33 -4.65
C PHE A 311 13.70 -4.14 -3.21
N LEU A 312 13.00 -5.14 -2.66
CA LEU A 312 12.54 -5.11 -1.27
C LEU A 312 13.71 -5.20 -0.27
N MET A 313 14.77 -5.96 -0.58
CA MET A 313 16.00 -5.98 0.22
C MET A 313 16.74 -4.65 0.17
N VAL A 314 16.83 -4.01 -1.00
CA VAL A 314 17.37 -2.66 -1.12
C VAL A 314 16.53 -1.68 -0.32
N ALA A 315 15.20 -1.74 -0.41
CA ALA A 315 14.29 -0.93 0.41
C ALA A 315 14.52 -1.14 1.91
N CYS A 316 14.76 -2.38 2.35
CA CYS A 316 15.11 -2.71 3.74
C CYS A 316 16.42 -2.02 4.18
N ILE A 317 17.46 -2.03 3.34
CA ILE A 317 18.74 -1.36 3.62
C ILE A 317 18.57 0.16 3.68
N LEU A 318 17.82 0.73 2.72
CA LEU A 318 17.52 2.17 2.68
C LEU A 318 16.68 2.58 3.90
N GLN A 319 15.73 1.75 4.34
CA GLN A 319 14.93 1.99 5.53
C GLN A 319 15.79 2.02 6.80
N ARG A 320 16.80 1.14 6.89
CA ARG A 320 17.78 1.17 7.99
C ARG A 320 18.60 2.46 7.98
N ARG A 321 19.01 2.94 6.80
CA ARG A 321 19.70 4.25 6.67
C ARG A 321 18.78 5.39 7.12
N LEU A 322 17.53 5.39 6.68
CA LEU A 322 16.53 6.39 7.07
C LEU A 322 16.34 6.40 8.60
N MET A 323 16.27 5.24 9.25
CA MET A 323 16.18 5.14 10.70
C MET A 323 17.36 5.80 11.41
N VAL A 324 18.60 5.51 10.98
CA VAL A 324 19.82 6.08 11.58
C VAL A 324 19.87 7.61 11.40
N ILE A 325 19.42 8.12 10.25
CA ILE A 325 19.41 9.55 9.95
C ILE A 325 18.25 10.26 10.69
N ALA A 326 17.14 9.56 10.92
CA ALA A 326 16.03 10.05 11.73
C ALA A 326 16.40 10.12 13.23
N GLU A 327 17.30 9.25 13.69
CA GLU A 327 17.78 9.22 15.07
C GLU A 327 18.77 10.33 15.41
N LYS A 328 19.52 10.86 14.44
CA LYS A 328 20.40 12.00 14.66
C LYS A 328 19.55 13.24 14.94
N PRO A 329 19.66 13.86 16.15
CA PRO A 329 19.02 15.14 16.41
C PRO A 329 19.49 16.15 15.35
N LYS A 330 18.59 17.00 14.84
CA LYS A 330 19.02 18.14 14.02
C LYS A 330 20.02 18.94 14.86
N ALA A 331 21.21 19.22 14.33
CA ALA A 331 22.21 20.03 15.04
C ALA A 331 21.65 21.41 15.48
N GLY A 332 20.56 21.88 14.85
CA GLY A 332 19.83 23.09 15.26
C GLY A 332 18.94 22.94 16.51
N GLU A 333 18.51 21.73 16.88
CA GLU A 333 17.75 21.50 18.13
C GLU A 333 18.67 21.56 19.35
N TRP A 334 19.94 21.17 19.23
CA TRP A 334 20.94 21.39 20.29
C TRP A 334 21.20 22.88 20.52
N GLN A 335 21.36 23.68 19.47
CA GLN A 335 21.56 25.13 19.61
C GLN A 335 20.34 25.86 20.16
N MET A 336 19.13 25.42 19.84
CA MET A 336 17.90 26.01 20.38
C MET A 336 17.67 25.59 21.83
N LYS A 337 17.95 24.32 22.16
CA LYS A 337 17.87 23.82 23.54
C LYS A 337 18.95 24.42 24.45
N GLU A 338 20.16 24.65 23.94
CA GLU A 338 21.23 25.37 24.65
C GLU A 338 20.86 26.83 24.90
N ARG A 339 20.30 27.55 23.90
CA ARG A 339 19.79 28.91 24.10
C ARG A 339 18.64 28.99 25.09
N ASP A 340 17.73 28.03 25.07
CA ASP A 340 16.61 28.00 26.01
C ASP A 340 17.13 27.76 27.45
N THR A 341 18.14 26.90 27.65
CA THR A 341 18.80 26.74 28.96
C THR A 341 19.64 27.95 29.40
N GLU A 342 20.25 28.73 28.49
CA GLU A 342 20.94 29.97 28.85
C GLU A 342 19.97 31.12 29.21
N SER A 343 18.69 30.99 28.83
CA SER A 343 17.65 32.00 29.10
C SER A 343 16.87 31.78 30.41
N GLU A 344 17.11 30.67 31.13
CA GLU A 344 16.61 30.51 32.49
C GLU A 344 17.44 31.37 33.46
N PRO A 345 16.86 32.38 34.13
CA PRO A 345 17.59 33.10 35.16
C PRO A 345 17.90 32.12 36.31
N LEU A 346 19.19 31.97 36.60
CA LEU A 346 19.69 31.33 37.82
C LEU A 346 19.06 32.03 39.03
N ASN A 347 17.96 31.49 39.54
CA ASN A 347 17.44 31.83 40.85
C ASN A 347 18.40 31.22 41.89
N ILE A 348 19.40 32.02 42.27
CA ILE A 348 20.21 31.83 43.49
C ILE A 348 19.48 32.54 44.64
#